data_AF-A0AAE4T9P7-F1
#
_entry.id   AF-A0AAE4T9P7-F1
#
_cell.length_a   1.000
_cell.length_b   1.000
_cell.length_c   1.000
_cell.angle_alpha   90.00
_cell.angle_beta   90.00
_cell.angle_gamma   90.00
#
_symmetry.space_group_name_H-M   'P 1'
#
loop_
_entity.id
_entity.type
_entity.pdbx_description
1 polymer ?
#
loop_
_entity_poly.entity_id
_entity_poly.type
_entity_poly.pdbx_seq_one_letter_code
_entity_poly.pdbx_strand_id
1 'polypeptide(L)'
;MDNEELKQRLLDVHNALTEKLGKQPYTGLHLSLGTNSRWGFLGGYFDRDLKDGLFKKTGYHDTPEEALDDAMAVIRTMPDPKDRALHEFQKMTAHLIDFGNENNIDAAFLNPIVETARALAENAITHVK
;
A
#
# COMPACT_ATOMS: atom_id res chain seq x y z
N MET A 1 -26.66 4.33 -9.60
CA MET A 1 -26.50 4.81 -8.21
C MET A 1 -26.96 6.26 -8.12
N ASP A 2 -27.56 6.67 -7.00
CA ASP A 2 -27.85 8.10 -6.77
C ASP A 2 -26.66 8.83 -6.12
N ASN A 3 -26.76 10.15 -6.00
CA ASN A 3 -25.66 10.97 -5.48
C ASN A 3 -25.35 10.73 -4.00
N GLU A 4 -26.34 10.34 -3.18
CA GLU A 4 -26.12 10.07 -1.75
C GLU A 4 -25.46 8.71 -1.56
N GLU A 5 -25.88 7.71 -2.33
CA GLU A 5 -25.27 6.40 -2.38
C GLU A 5 -23.80 6.47 -2.85
N LEU A 6 -23.50 7.30 -3.87
CA LEU A 6 -22.13 7.51 -4.34
C LEU A 6 -21.23 8.15 -3.27
N LYS A 7 -21.74 9.15 -2.55
CA LYS A 7 -21.01 9.78 -1.43
C LYS A 7 -20.72 8.78 -0.31
N GLN A 8 -21.72 7.98 0.07
CA GLN A 8 -21.55 7.00 1.13
C GLN A 8 -20.50 5.96 0.74
N ARG A 9 -20.56 5.42 -0.49
CA ARG A 9 -19.56 4.45 -0.94
C ARG A 9 -18.14 5.05 -1.01
N LEU A 10 -18.00 6.32 -1.40
CA LEU A 10 -16.70 6.99 -1.39
C LEU A 10 -16.15 7.12 0.04
N LEU A 11 -17.00 7.43 1.02
CA LEU A 11 -16.64 7.45 2.44
C LEU A 11 -16.25 6.06 2.95
N ASP A 12 -16.97 5.01 2.55
CA ASP A 12 -16.66 3.64 2.95
C ASP A 12 -15.28 3.20 2.43
N VAL A 13 -14.96 3.51 1.17
CA VAL A 13 -13.64 3.26 0.57
C VAL A 13 -12.55 4.06 1.30
N HIS A 14 -12.81 5.33 1.64
CA HIS A 14 -11.88 6.17 2.39
C HIS A 14 -11.58 5.62 3.80
N ASN A 15 -12.61 5.18 4.51
CA ASN A 15 -12.48 4.62 5.84
C ASN A 15 -11.72 3.29 5.81
N ALA A 16 -12.07 2.40 4.87
CA ALA A 16 -11.36 1.13 4.68
C ALA A 16 -9.86 1.35 4.37
N LEU A 17 -9.54 2.32 3.52
CA LEU A 17 -8.15 2.68 3.25
C LEU A 17 -7.46 3.21 4.51
N THR A 18 -8.12 4.10 5.25
CA THR A 18 -7.57 4.67 6.49
C THR A 18 -7.28 3.60 7.53
N GLU A 19 -8.16 2.61 7.67
CA GLU A 19 -7.96 1.48 8.58
C GLU A 19 -6.74 0.65 8.20
N LYS A 20 -6.64 0.26 6.92
CA LYS A 20 -5.46 -0.46 6.39
C LYS A 20 -4.16 0.34 6.55
N LEU A 21 -4.25 1.66 6.47
CA LEU A 21 -3.10 2.55 6.55
C LEU A 21 -2.76 3.04 7.96
N GLY A 22 -3.68 2.96 8.93
CA GLY A 22 -3.51 3.53 10.27
C GLY A 22 -3.30 5.06 10.29
N LYS A 23 -3.57 5.76 9.18
CA LYS A 23 -3.42 7.21 9.02
C LYS A 23 -4.34 7.75 7.92
N GLN A 24 -4.64 9.06 7.97
CA GLN A 24 -5.47 9.78 6.98
C GLN A 24 -4.71 10.17 5.69
N PRO A 25 -5.26 9.88 4.49
CA PRO A 25 -4.70 10.32 3.20
C PRO A 25 -4.31 11.79 3.16
N TYR A 26 -3.17 12.10 2.54
CA TYR A 26 -2.72 13.49 2.38
C TYR A 26 -3.68 14.29 1.48
N THR A 27 -4.23 13.66 0.45
CA THR A 27 -5.31 14.21 -0.38
C THR A 27 -6.56 13.34 -0.23
N GLY A 28 -7.74 13.98 -0.24
CA GLY A 28 -9.00 13.26 -0.23
C GLY A 28 -9.15 12.35 -1.44
N LEU A 29 -9.67 11.14 -1.20
CA LEU A 29 -10.04 10.21 -2.27
C LEU A 29 -11.21 10.78 -3.06
N HIS A 30 -11.20 10.60 -4.37
CA HIS A 30 -12.24 11.11 -5.26
C HIS A 30 -12.39 10.23 -6.50
N LEU A 31 -13.58 10.26 -7.07
CA LEU A 31 -13.84 9.73 -8.40
C LEU A 31 -13.57 10.81 -9.45
N SER A 32 -13.04 10.39 -10.59
CA SER A 32 -12.81 11.27 -11.74
C SER A 32 -13.36 10.62 -13.00
N LEU A 33 -14.02 11.43 -13.83
CA LEU A 33 -14.41 11.04 -15.18
C LEU A 33 -13.37 11.59 -16.16
N GLY A 34 -12.67 10.68 -16.85
CA GLY A 34 -11.70 11.04 -17.87
C GLY A 34 -12.34 11.48 -19.18
N THR A 35 -11.56 12.17 -20.03
CA THR A 35 -11.98 12.55 -21.39
C THR A 35 -12.19 11.35 -22.32
N ASN A 36 -11.72 10.16 -21.92
CA ASN A 36 -12.01 8.88 -22.54
C ASN A 36 -13.39 8.31 -22.15
N SER A 37 -14.21 9.09 -21.42
CA SER A 37 -15.52 8.69 -20.90
C SER A 37 -15.48 7.53 -19.91
N ARG A 38 -14.33 7.31 -19.24
CA ARG A 38 -14.16 6.26 -18.24
C ARG A 38 -13.89 6.84 -16.86
N TRP A 39 -14.42 6.18 -15.86
CA TRP A 39 -14.28 6.52 -14.45
C TRP A 39 -13.01 5.93 -13.87
N GLY A 40 -12.33 6.72 -13.04
CA GLY A 40 -11.16 6.29 -12.28
C GLY A 40 -11.29 6.70 -10.82
N PHE A 41 -10.66 5.91 -9.95
CA PHE A 41 -10.55 6.21 -8.52
C PHE A 41 -9.18 6.84 -8.23
N LEU A 42 -9.16 8.10 -7.80
CA LEU A 42 -7.95 8.88 -7.59
C LEU A 42 -7.87 9.47 -6.19
N GLY A 43 -6.73 10.09 -5.90
CA GLY A 43 -6.37 10.58 -4.58
C GLY A 43 -5.51 9.57 -3.82
N GLY A 44 -5.01 9.99 -2.66
CA GLY A 44 -4.12 9.17 -1.83
C GLY A 44 -2.87 9.93 -1.37
N TYR A 45 -1.92 9.17 -0.82
CA TYR A 45 -0.67 9.70 -0.27
C TYR A 45 0.37 10.00 -1.35
N PHE A 46 1.29 10.91 -1.04
CA PHE A 46 2.54 11.10 -1.79
C PHE A 46 3.58 10.02 -1.55
N ASP A 47 3.29 9.06 -0.67
CA ASP A 47 4.12 7.89 -0.45
C ASP A 47 4.22 7.10 -1.76
N ARG A 48 5.44 6.85 -2.24
CA ARG A 48 5.70 6.18 -3.53
C ARG A 48 4.97 4.84 -3.61
N ASP A 49 4.88 4.13 -2.49
CA ASP A 49 4.27 2.79 -2.43
C ASP A 49 2.73 2.82 -2.52
N LEU A 50 2.10 3.94 -2.18
CA LEU A 50 0.65 4.15 -2.32
C LEU A 50 0.27 4.92 -3.58
N LYS A 51 1.10 5.90 -3.97
CA LYS A 51 0.97 6.73 -5.17
C LYS A 51 1.08 5.89 -6.44
N ASP A 52 1.96 4.90 -6.45
CA ASP A 52 2.07 3.92 -7.53
C ASP A 52 1.13 2.71 -7.34
N GLY A 53 0.42 2.63 -6.22
CA GLY A 53 -0.31 1.43 -5.81
C GLY A 53 -1.79 1.45 -6.17
N LEU A 54 -2.53 2.47 -5.74
CA LEU A 54 -4.00 2.38 -5.79
C LEU A 54 -4.54 2.61 -7.20
N PHE A 55 -4.31 3.79 -7.78
CA PHE A 55 -4.79 4.12 -9.13
C PHE A 55 -4.25 3.18 -10.21
N LYS A 56 -2.97 2.78 -10.13
CA LYS A 56 -2.39 1.83 -11.10
C LYS A 56 -3.02 0.44 -10.99
N LYS A 57 -3.51 0.03 -9.82
CA LYS A 57 -4.16 -1.27 -9.62
C LYS A 57 -5.66 -1.23 -9.93
N THR A 58 -6.32 -0.08 -9.76
CA THR A 58 -7.77 0.06 -9.98
C THR A 58 -8.14 0.48 -11.39
N GLY A 59 -7.21 1.00 -12.20
CA GLY A 59 -7.47 1.31 -13.60
C GLY A 59 -8.65 2.26 -13.89
N TYR A 60 -9.20 2.13 -15.11
CA TYR A 60 -10.37 2.87 -15.59
C TYR A 60 -11.52 1.91 -15.88
N HIS A 61 -12.75 2.36 -15.58
CA HIS A 61 -13.98 1.59 -15.68
C HIS A 61 -15.09 2.39 -16.39
N ASP A 62 -16.14 1.71 -16.82
CA ASP A 62 -17.20 2.36 -17.61
C ASP A 62 -18.24 3.04 -16.70
N THR A 63 -18.33 2.59 -15.45
CA THR A 63 -19.23 3.15 -14.42
C THR A 63 -18.47 3.59 -13.16
N PRO A 64 -18.98 4.58 -12.39
CA PRO A 64 -18.41 4.94 -11.11
C PRO A 64 -18.54 3.81 -10.07
N GLU A 65 -19.58 2.97 -10.17
CA GLU A 65 -19.79 1.80 -9.34
C GLU A 65 -18.62 0.81 -9.47
N GLU A 66 -18.25 0.44 -10.69
CA GLU A 66 -17.13 -0.48 -10.97
C GLU A 66 -15.80 0.09 -10.44
N ALA A 67 -15.57 1.39 -10.62
CA ALA A 67 -14.36 2.03 -10.10
C ALA A 67 -14.26 1.98 -8.57
N LEU A 68 -15.39 2.11 -7.86
CA LEU A 68 -15.43 1.98 -6.40
C LEU A 68 -15.26 0.53 -5.94
N ASP A 69 -15.88 -0.42 -6.64
CA ASP A 69 -15.77 -1.85 -6.30
C ASP A 69 -14.35 -2.37 -6.49
N ASP A 70 -13.68 -1.95 -7.56
CA ASP A 70 -12.29 -2.31 -7.81
C ASP A 70 -11.35 -1.67 -6.78
N ALA A 71 -11.58 -0.40 -6.42
CA ALA A 71 -10.85 0.25 -5.32
C ALA A 71 -10.99 -0.50 -4.00
N MET A 72 -12.21 -0.90 -3.65
CA MET A 72 -12.47 -1.69 -2.44
C MET A 72 -11.80 -3.07 -2.52
N ALA A 73 -11.83 -3.73 -3.67
CA ALA A 73 -11.17 -5.02 -3.89
C ALA A 73 -9.65 -4.90 -3.66
N VAL A 74 -9.01 -3.88 -4.23
CA VAL A 74 -7.58 -3.61 -4.02
C VAL A 74 -7.29 -3.35 -2.55
N ILE A 75 -8.07 -2.51 -1.87
CA ILE A 75 -7.88 -2.18 -0.45
C ILE A 75 -7.98 -3.41 0.45
N ARG A 76 -8.92 -4.33 0.17
CA ARG A 76 -9.07 -5.57 0.94
C ARG A 76 -7.83 -6.46 0.87
N THR A 77 -7.08 -6.41 -0.23
CA THR A 77 -5.82 -7.16 -0.37
C THR A 77 -4.62 -6.48 0.31
N MET A 78 -4.78 -5.25 0.79
CA MET A 78 -3.68 -4.55 1.44
C MET A 78 -3.37 -5.19 2.81
N PRO A 79 -2.07 -5.30 3.15
CA PRO A 79 -1.66 -5.75 4.47
C PRO A 79 -2.13 -4.75 5.54
N ASP A 80 -2.38 -5.27 6.73
CA ASP A 80 -2.73 -4.45 7.88
C ASP A 80 -1.53 -3.61 8.36
N PRO A 81 -1.75 -2.58 9.20
CA PRO A 81 -0.68 -1.65 9.57
C PRO A 81 0.58 -2.31 10.15
N LYS A 82 0.41 -3.37 10.95
CA LYS A 82 1.53 -4.10 11.55
C LYS A 82 2.34 -4.88 10.51
N ASP A 83 1.67 -5.61 9.64
CA ASP A 83 2.32 -6.42 8.60
C ASP A 83 3.04 -5.53 7.59
N ARG A 84 2.46 -4.37 7.25
CA ARG A 84 3.12 -3.37 6.42
C ARG A 84 4.36 -2.78 7.09
N ALA A 85 4.29 -2.43 8.38
CA ALA A 85 5.46 -1.93 9.10
C ALA A 85 6.59 -2.97 9.15
N LEU A 86 6.23 -4.25 9.31
CA LEU A 86 7.17 -5.36 9.25
C LEU A 86 7.79 -5.51 7.84
N HIS A 87 6.98 -5.49 6.78
CA HIS A 87 7.46 -5.55 5.39
C HIS A 87 8.39 -4.37 5.05
N GLU A 88 8.03 -3.15 5.47
CA GLU A 88 8.89 -1.97 5.28
C GLU A 88 10.22 -2.11 6.03
N PHE A 89 10.17 -2.58 7.28
CA PHE A 89 11.37 -2.85 8.05
C PHE A 89 12.26 -3.91 7.37
N GLN A 90 11.67 -4.98 6.80
CA GLN A 90 12.41 -5.99 6.03
C GLN A 90 13.06 -5.40 4.78
N LYS A 91 12.32 -4.59 3.99
CA LYS A 91 12.88 -3.89 2.81
C LYS A 91 14.05 -2.97 3.18
N MET A 92 13.89 -2.16 4.23
CA MET A 92 14.95 -1.27 4.70
C MET A 92 16.18 -2.04 5.16
N THR A 93 15.97 -3.14 5.90
CA THR A 93 17.03 -4.03 6.35
C THR A 93 17.82 -4.60 5.18
N ALA A 94 17.14 -5.09 4.14
CA ALA A 94 17.78 -5.60 2.92
C ALA A 94 18.58 -4.51 2.20
N HIS A 95 17.97 -3.33 2.01
CA HIS A 95 18.64 -2.21 1.35
C HIS A 95 19.89 -1.73 2.12
N LEU A 96 19.85 -1.73 3.46
CA LEU A 96 21.02 -1.41 4.29
C LEU A 96 22.16 -2.41 4.12
N ILE A 97 21.83 -3.71 4.00
CA ILE A 97 22.83 -4.77 3.73
C ILE A 97 23.45 -4.57 2.34
N ASP A 98 22.62 -4.36 1.32
CA ASP A 98 23.09 -4.14 -0.06
C ASP A 98 23.99 -2.89 -0.14
N PHE A 99 23.54 -1.77 0.43
CA PHE A 99 24.32 -0.53 0.50
C PHE A 99 25.66 -0.75 1.21
N GLY A 100 25.66 -1.47 2.33
CA GLY A 100 26.86 -1.79 3.08
C GLY A 100 27.88 -2.57 2.26
N ASN A 101 27.41 -3.60 1.56
CA ASN A 101 28.24 -4.43 0.68
C ASN A 101 28.79 -3.63 -0.50
N GLU A 102 27.97 -2.81 -1.17
CA GLU A 102 28.37 -1.98 -2.30
C GLU A 102 29.43 -0.94 -1.95
N ASN A 103 29.41 -0.46 -0.70
CA ASN A 103 30.33 0.59 -0.22
C ASN A 103 31.47 0.06 0.65
N ASN A 104 31.67 -1.26 0.72
CA ASN A 104 32.71 -1.91 1.54
C ASN A 104 32.67 -1.45 3.01
N ILE A 105 31.47 -1.27 3.56
CA ILE A 105 31.28 -1.01 4.99
C ILE A 105 31.74 -2.25 5.77
N ASP A 106 32.43 -2.03 6.89
CA ASP A 106 32.95 -3.12 7.71
C ASP A 106 31.81 -4.08 8.11
N ALA A 107 32.05 -5.38 7.89
CA ALA A 107 31.13 -6.45 8.24
C ALA A 107 30.72 -6.41 9.71
N ALA A 108 31.56 -5.91 10.61
CA ALA A 108 31.20 -5.72 12.02
C ALA A 108 29.95 -4.84 12.21
N PHE A 109 29.71 -3.86 11.33
CA PHE A 109 28.50 -3.01 11.36
C PHE A 109 27.31 -3.66 10.63
N LEU A 110 27.55 -4.53 9.65
CA LEU A 110 26.50 -5.20 8.88
C LEU A 110 25.97 -6.46 9.53
N ASN A 111 26.82 -7.20 10.27
CA ASN A 111 26.46 -8.47 10.90
C ASN A 111 25.19 -8.40 11.77
N PRO A 112 25.00 -7.39 12.65
CA PRO A 112 23.77 -7.27 13.43
C PRO A 112 22.50 -7.12 12.56
N ILE A 113 22.62 -6.44 11.41
CA ILE A 113 21.53 -6.23 10.46
C ILE A 113 21.20 -7.53 9.73
N VAL A 114 22.22 -8.30 9.33
CA VAL A 114 22.07 -9.63 8.71
C VAL A 114 21.42 -10.63 9.66
N GLU A 115 21.84 -10.66 10.94
CA GLU A 115 21.21 -11.52 11.94
C GLU A 115 19.74 -11.15 12.18
N THR A 116 19.44 -9.84 12.18
CA THR A 116 18.05 -9.36 12.26
C THR A 116 17.24 -9.82 11.06
N ALA A 117 17.77 -9.69 9.83
CA ALA A 117 17.10 -10.16 8.62
C ALA A 117 16.82 -11.66 8.66
N ARG A 118 17.78 -12.46 9.15
CA ARG A 118 17.62 -13.91 9.32
C ARG A 118 16.52 -14.25 10.31
N ALA A 119 16.51 -13.63 11.50
CA ALA A 119 15.48 -13.85 12.51
C ALA A 119 14.07 -13.48 12.01
N LEU A 120 13.96 -12.42 11.21
CA LEU A 120 12.69 -12.04 10.58
C LEU A 120 12.22 -13.07 9.54
N ALA A 121 13.13 -13.63 8.75
CA ALA A 121 12.81 -14.65 7.75
C ALA A 121 12.42 -15.99 8.40
N GLU A 122 13.13 -16.40 9.46
CA GLU A 122 12.84 -17.64 10.19
C GLU A 122 11.46 -17.61 10.87
N ASN A 123 11.07 -16.47 11.45
CA ASN A 123 9.74 -16.29 12.03
C ASN A 123 8.61 -16.32 10.98
N ALA A 124 8.87 -15.82 9.77
CA ALA A 124 7.90 -15.88 8.68
C ALA A 124 7.60 -17.32 8.22
N ILE A 125 8.57 -18.25 8.35
CA ILE A 125 8.42 -19.66 7.98
C ILE A 125 7.70 -20.46 9.07
N THR A 126 7.89 -20.13 10.35
CA THR A 126 7.29 -20.85 11.48
C THR A 126 5.83 -20.48 11.77
N HIS A 127 5.34 -19.32 11.30
CA HIS A 127 3.93 -18.92 11.42
C HIS A 127 3.00 -19.45 10.31
N VAL A 128 3.50 -20.27 9.37
CA VAL A 128 2.71 -20.92 8.29
C VAL A 128 2.24 -22.33 8.71
N LYS A 129 1.91 -22.55 9.99
CA LYS A 129 1.37 -23.83 10.48
C LYS A 129 0.00 -23.69 11.11
#